data_AF-A0A529Y288-F1
#
_entry.id   AF-A0A529Y288-F1
#
_cell.length_a   1.000
_cell.length_b   1.000
_cell.length_c   1.000
_cell.angle_alpha   90.00
_cell.angle_beta   90.00
_cell.angle_gamma   90.00
#
_symmetry.space_group_name_H-M   'P 1'
#
loop_
_entity.id
_entity.type
_entity.pdbx_description
1 polymer ?
#
loop_
_entity_poly.entity_id
_entity_poly.type
_entity_poly.pdbx_seq_one_letter_code
_entity_poly.pdbx_strand_id
1 'polypeptide(L)'
;DIQRISTAPTAEDRDWFPDIAGRGDWRDTLLDAWANHRDESFIRQYLSPALIRKWRLFALADGADEPHYEVASIHNERGYARIRSALAQSYDIGASRPDIQVVDVDLLGDRHLRLQHKVKDGIMLEGQSRDATLRHIRNLWGYEVSLAAIDAGTGATLSERWTKEL
;
A
#
# COMPACT_ATOMS: atom_id res chain seq x y z
N ASP A 1 -16.43 15.09 -9.15
CA ASP A 1 -15.64 15.25 -10.38
C ASP A 1 -16.10 14.30 -11.48
N ILE A 2 -16.31 13.02 -11.18
CA ILE A 2 -16.93 12.04 -12.11
C ILE A 2 -18.21 12.59 -12.79
N GLN A 3 -19.11 13.24 -12.04
CA GLN A 3 -20.27 13.93 -12.61
C GLN A 3 -19.89 14.98 -13.67
N ARG A 4 -18.88 15.81 -13.39
CA ARG A 4 -18.39 16.84 -14.32
C ARG A 4 -17.79 16.20 -15.57
N ILE A 5 -16.96 15.17 -15.43
CA ILE A 5 -16.37 14.42 -16.55
C ILE A 5 -17.46 13.83 -17.44
N SER A 6 -18.49 13.24 -16.84
CA SER A 6 -19.57 12.61 -17.58
C SER A 6 -20.51 13.60 -18.27
N THR A 7 -20.76 14.78 -17.68
CA THR A 7 -21.74 15.75 -18.20
C THR A 7 -21.14 16.91 -19.00
N ALA A 8 -19.91 17.32 -18.69
CA ALA A 8 -19.21 18.43 -19.33
C ALA A 8 -17.69 18.15 -19.41
N PRO A 9 -17.26 17.16 -20.20
CA PRO A 9 -15.85 16.79 -20.31
C PRO A 9 -15.02 17.84 -21.07
N THR A 10 -13.82 18.11 -20.55
CA THR A 10 -12.76 18.81 -21.28
C THR A 10 -12.04 17.84 -22.25
N ALA A 11 -11.11 18.34 -23.06
CA ALA A 11 -10.28 17.47 -23.92
C ALA A 11 -9.46 16.47 -23.07
N GLU A 12 -8.81 16.97 -22.00
CA GLU A 12 -8.03 16.15 -21.08
C GLU A 12 -8.87 15.06 -20.39
N ASP A 13 -10.14 15.35 -20.05
CA ASP A 13 -11.01 14.32 -19.47
C ASP A 13 -11.33 13.20 -20.45
N ARG A 14 -11.42 13.49 -21.76
CA ARG A 14 -11.65 12.48 -22.79
C ARG A 14 -10.42 11.60 -22.98
N ASP A 15 -9.24 12.16 -22.85
CA ASP A 15 -7.97 11.42 -22.96
C ASP A 15 -7.78 10.49 -21.76
N TRP A 16 -8.09 10.96 -20.55
CA TRP A 16 -7.88 10.21 -19.30
C TRP A 16 -9.02 9.25 -18.94
N PHE A 17 -10.24 9.55 -19.38
CA PHE A 17 -11.45 8.82 -19.00
C PHE A 17 -12.36 8.56 -20.21
N PRO A 18 -11.86 7.89 -21.26
CA PRO A 18 -12.60 7.71 -22.51
C PRO A 18 -13.94 6.98 -22.31
N ASP A 19 -14.01 6.08 -21.33
CA ASP A 19 -15.20 5.25 -21.08
C ASP A 19 -16.35 6.02 -20.41
N ILE A 20 -16.07 7.13 -19.71
CA ILE A 20 -17.07 7.88 -18.93
C ILE A 20 -17.26 9.32 -19.43
N ALA A 21 -16.28 9.89 -20.14
CA ALA A 21 -16.31 11.27 -20.59
C ALA A 21 -17.44 11.51 -21.60
N GLY A 22 -18.43 12.31 -21.21
CA GLY A 22 -19.54 12.70 -22.10
C GLY A 22 -20.70 11.71 -22.21
N ARG A 23 -20.72 10.62 -21.41
CA ARG A 23 -21.85 9.69 -21.40
C ARG A 23 -23.11 10.23 -20.71
N GLY A 24 -22.96 11.15 -19.75
CA GLY A 24 -24.06 11.69 -18.94
C GLY A 24 -24.58 10.79 -17.81
N ASP A 25 -24.19 9.51 -17.77
CA ASP A 25 -24.60 8.45 -16.82
C ASP A 25 -23.73 8.37 -15.55
N TRP A 26 -23.27 9.52 -15.03
CA TRP A 26 -22.32 9.58 -13.90
C TRP A 26 -22.73 8.83 -12.63
N ARG A 27 -24.04 8.63 -12.41
CA ARG A 27 -24.56 7.86 -11.26
C ARG A 27 -24.24 6.39 -11.40
N ASP A 28 -24.40 5.82 -12.59
CA ASP A 28 -24.12 4.42 -12.85
C ASP A 28 -22.63 4.16 -12.75
N THR A 29 -21.79 5.10 -13.23
CA THR A 29 -20.34 5.05 -13.01
C THR A 29 -19.98 5.02 -11.52
N LEU A 30 -20.64 5.82 -10.67
CA LEU A 30 -20.38 5.81 -9.23
C LEU A 30 -20.85 4.51 -8.57
N LEU A 31 -22.02 4.01 -8.94
CA LEU A 31 -22.56 2.76 -8.41
C LEU A 31 -21.65 1.57 -8.76
N ASP A 32 -21.20 1.50 -10.01
CA ASP A 32 -20.24 0.50 -10.47
C ASP A 32 -18.92 0.61 -9.70
N ALA A 33 -18.39 1.83 -9.57
CA ALA A 33 -17.14 2.04 -8.87
C ALA A 33 -17.22 1.65 -7.39
N TRP A 34 -18.33 1.93 -6.71
CA TRP A 34 -18.52 1.49 -5.32
C TRP A 34 -18.73 -0.02 -5.18
N ALA A 35 -19.34 -0.67 -6.16
CA ALA A 35 -19.54 -2.11 -6.13
C ALA A 35 -18.22 -2.88 -6.38
N ASN A 36 -17.35 -2.34 -7.24
CA ASN A 36 -16.22 -3.09 -7.80
C ASN A 36 -14.84 -2.61 -7.33
N HIS A 37 -14.73 -1.44 -6.69
CA HIS A 37 -13.44 -0.86 -6.31
C HIS A 37 -13.35 -0.54 -4.82
N ARG A 38 -12.23 -0.93 -4.22
CA ARG A 38 -11.75 -0.44 -2.92
C ARG A 38 -11.08 0.93 -3.08
N ASP A 39 -10.88 1.65 -1.97
CA ASP A 39 -10.32 3.00 -1.92
C ASP A 39 -9.08 3.17 -2.80
N GLU A 40 -8.09 2.29 -2.69
CA GLU A 40 -6.86 2.34 -3.47
C GLU A 40 -7.11 2.22 -4.97
N SER A 41 -7.94 1.25 -5.38
CA SER A 41 -8.28 1.04 -6.79
C SER A 41 -9.16 2.18 -7.33
N PHE A 42 -10.06 2.72 -6.52
CA PHE A 42 -10.90 3.86 -6.88
C PHE A 42 -10.05 5.10 -7.15
N ILE A 43 -9.08 5.40 -6.27
CA ILE A 43 -8.11 6.49 -6.48
C ILE A 43 -7.30 6.24 -7.75
N ARG A 44 -6.78 5.01 -7.96
CA ARG A 44 -6.04 4.66 -9.18
C ARG A 44 -6.86 4.82 -10.43
N GLN A 45 -8.16 4.63 -10.41
CA GLN A 45 -9.00 4.62 -11.62
C GLN A 45 -9.73 5.93 -11.89
N TYR A 46 -10.11 6.70 -10.86
CA TYR A 46 -11.01 7.85 -11.03
C TYR A 46 -10.43 9.21 -10.58
N LEU A 47 -9.24 9.26 -9.99
CA LEU A 47 -8.61 10.55 -9.66
C LEU A 47 -8.13 11.27 -10.93
N SER A 48 -8.76 12.40 -11.24
CA SER A 48 -8.48 13.19 -12.45
C SER A 48 -7.32 14.16 -12.30
N PRO A 49 -6.63 14.50 -13.40
CA PRO A 49 -5.67 15.60 -13.44
C PRO A 49 -6.25 16.94 -12.95
N ALA A 50 -7.53 17.21 -13.26
CA ALA A 50 -8.22 18.42 -12.83
C ALA A 50 -8.33 18.52 -11.30
N LEU A 51 -8.68 17.41 -10.62
CA LEU A 51 -8.70 17.35 -9.16
C LEU A 51 -7.29 17.44 -8.56
N ILE A 52 -6.31 16.76 -9.14
CA ILE A 52 -4.90 16.82 -8.71
C ILE A 52 -4.42 18.28 -8.69
N ARG A 53 -4.66 19.04 -9.77
CA ARG A 53 -4.33 20.48 -9.82
C ARG A 53 -5.15 21.30 -8.83
N LYS A 54 -6.46 21.04 -8.72
CA LYS A 54 -7.36 21.78 -7.83
C LYS A 54 -6.94 21.65 -6.36
N TRP A 55 -6.52 20.46 -5.95
CA TRP A 55 -6.06 20.18 -4.58
C TRP A 55 -4.56 20.36 -4.39
N ARG A 56 -3.83 20.71 -5.47
CA ARG A 56 -2.38 20.91 -5.46
C ARG A 56 -1.65 19.69 -4.91
N LEU A 57 -2.08 18.49 -5.30
CA LEU A 57 -1.40 17.27 -4.89
C LEU A 57 -0.03 17.18 -5.57
N PHE A 58 0.97 16.76 -4.82
CA PHE A 58 2.31 16.47 -5.30
C PHE A 58 2.78 15.17 -4.63
N ALA A 59 3.59 14.39 -5.35
CA ALA A 59 4.24 13.21 -4.80
C ALA A 59 5.67 13.58 -4.42
N LEU A 60 6.07 13.25 -3.20
CA LEU A 60 7.46 13.28 -2.77
C LEU A 60 8.08 11.94 -3.21
N ALA A 61 9.20 12.00 -3.91
CA ALA A 61 10.07 10.83 -4.06
C ALA A 61 10.95 10.81 -2.83
N ASP A 62 10.80 9.81 -1.97
CA ASP A 62 11.65 9.64 -0.79
C ASP A 62 12.42 8.33 -1.00
N GLY A 63 13.70 8.46 -1.35
CA GLY A 63 14.66 7.38 -1.16
C GLY A 63 15.27 7.57 0.22
N ALA A 64 15.33 6.53 1.04
CA ALA A 64 15.88 6.60 2.41
C ALA A 64 17.33 7.17 2.48
N ASP A 65 18.03 7.22 1.35
CA ASP A 65 19.41 7.68 1.20
C ASP A 65 19.54 9.11 0.61
N GLU A 66 18.43 9.82 0.32
CA GLU A 66 18.48 11.14 -0.34
C GLU A 66 18.29 12.31 0.65
N PRO A 67 19.23 13.28 0.72
CA PRO A 67 19.18 14.40 1.68
C PRO A 67 18.19 15.51 1.31
N HIS A 68 17.55 15.45 0.14
CA HIS A 68 16.66 16.50 -0.37
C HIS A 68 15.43 15.90 -1.05
N TYR A 69 14.24 16.43 -0.70
CA TYR A 69 13.01 16.09 -1.37
C TYR A 69 12.99 16.68 -2.80
N GLU A 70 13.12 15.84 -3.82
CA GLU A 70 12.86 16.25 -5.20
C GLU A 70 11.35 16.27 -5.49
N VAL A 71 10.84 17.44 -5.88
CA VAL A 71 9.48 17.58 -6.43
C VAL A 71 9.46 16.98 -7.83
N ALA A 72 9.40 15.65 -7.92
CA ALA A 72 9.59 14.93 -9.18
C ALA A 72 8.39 14.96 -10.14
N SER A 73 7.50 15.94 -10.06
CA SER A 73 6.29 15.99 -10.91
C SER A 73 5.85 17.42 -11.24
N ILE A 74 6.53 18.00 -12.23
CA ILE A 74 5.97 19.08 -13.06
C ILE A 74 4.64 18.57 -13.64
N HIS A 75 3.59 19.40 -13.61
CA HIS A 75 2.21 19.08 -14.01
C HIS A 75 2.06 18.65 -15.49
N ASN A 76 2.55 17.46 -15.83
CA ASN A 76 2.40 16.77 -17.11
C ASN A 76 1.78 15.37 -16.89
N GLU A 77 1.43 14.68 -17.97
CA GLU A 77 0.72 13.39 -17.90
C GLU A 77 1.43 12.34 -17.04
N ARG A 78 2.77 12.28 -17.12
CA ARG A 78 3.59 11.36 -16.32
C ARG A 78 3.53 11.69 -14.83
N GLY A 79 3.48 12.98 -14.48
CA GLY A 79 3.31 13.44 -13.10
C GLY A 79 1.97 13.04 -12.49
N TYR A 80 0.86 13.13 -13.26
CA TYR A 80 -0.45 12.72 -12.77
C TYR A 80 -0.53 11.22 -12.50
N ALA A 81 0.06 10.39 -13.37
CA ALA A 81 0.11 8.94 -13.15
C ALA A 81 0.87 8.61 -11.86
N ARG A 82 2.01 9.27 -11.60
CA ARG A 82 2.80 9.07 -10.37
C ARG A 82 2.03 9.48 -9.11
N ILE A 83 1.36 10.63 -9.14
CA ILE A 83 0.54 11.12 -8.01
C ILE A 83 -0.60 10.16 -7.71
N ARG A 84 -1.31 9.65 -8.74
CA ARG A 84 -2.37 8.65 -8.57
C ARG A 84 -1.85 7.38 -7.91
N SER A 85 -0.73 6.85 -8.40
CA SER A 85 -0.13 5.63 -7.86
C SER A 85 0.32 5.82 -6.41
N ALA A 86 0.99 6.92 -6.09
CA ALA A 86 1.47 7.22 -4.74
C ALA A 86 0.30 7.40 -3.75
N LEU A 87 -0.72 8.17 -4.13
CA LEU A 87 -1.89 8.37 -3.27
C LEU A 87 -2.67 7.06 -3.09
N ALA A 88 -2.84 6.27 -4.14
CA ALA A 88 -3.50 4.98 -4.00
C ALA A 88 -2.73 4.04 -3.06
N GLN A 89 -1.40 4.03 -3.14
CA GLN A 89 -0.57 3.22 -2.25
C GLN A 89 -0.67 3.66 -0.79
N SER A 90 -0.85 4.95 -0.50
CA SER A 90 -1.06 5.42 0.88
C SER A 90 -2.40 4.97 1.49
N TYR A 91 -3.40 4.69 0.65
CA TYR A 91 -4.70 4.13 1.07
C TYR A 91 -4.75 2.60 1.00
N ASP A 92 -3.70 1.95 0.46
CA ASP A 92 -3.60 0.51 0.46
C ASP A 92 -3.34 0.00 1.89
N ILE A 93 -4.40 -0.50 2.52
CA ILE A 93 -4.37 -1.08 3.87
C ILE A 93 -3.40 -2.28 3.92
N GLY A 94 -3.18 -2.99 2.81
CA GLY A 94 -2.22 -4.09 2.70
C GLY A 94 -0.77 -3.63 2.54
N ALA A 95 -0.54 -2.38 2.11
CA ALA A 95 0.79 -1.78 2.06
C ALA A 95 1.21 -1.18 3.41
N SER A 96 0.26 -0.65 4.19
CA SER A 96 0.54 -0.04 5.51
C SER A 96 0.64 -1.04 6.66
N ARG A 97 0.10 -2.25 6.50
CA ARG A 97 0.16 -3.29 7.54
C ARG A 97 1.39 -4.17 7.39
N PRO A 98 2.09 -4.49 8.50
CA PRO A 98 3.15 -5.48 8.48
C PRO A 98 2.66 -6.82 7.94
N ASP A 99 3.39 -7.37 6.97
CA ASP A 99 3.12 -8.68 6.37
C ASP A 99 3.83 -9.76 7.20
N ILE A 100 3.14 -10.31 8.20
CA ILE A 100 3.65 -11.39 9.06
C ILE A 100 2.92 -12.69 8.68
N GLN A 101 3.69 -13.70 8.27
CA GLN A 101 3.18 -14.98 7.78
C GLN A 101 3.72 -16.14 8.61
N VAL A 102 2.89 -17.16 8.82
CA VAL A 102 3.36 -18.46 9.31
C VAL A 102 3.98 -19.20 8.14
N VAL A 103 5.24 -19.60 8.27
CA VAL A 103 5.97 -20.27 7.18
C VAL A 103 6.25 -21.74 7.46
N ASP A 104 6.35 -22.11 8.73
CA ASP A 104 6.60 -23.49 9.14
C ASP A 104 6.13 -23.73 10.58
N VAL A 105 5.86 -25.00 10.90
CA VAL A 105 5.57 -25.46 12.25
C VAL A 105 6.09 -26.89 12.45
N ASP A 106 6.90 -27.11 13.48
CA ASP A 106 7.41 -28.45 13.82
C ASP A 106 6.40 -29.26 14.65
N LEU A 107 5.40 -29.86 14.00
CA LEU A 107 4.36 -30.62 14.71
C LEU A 107 4.86 -31.93 15.35
N LEU A 108 6.01 -32.46 14.92
CA LEU A 108 6.51 -33.77 15.35
C LEU A 108 7.58 -33.65 16.45
N GLY A 109 8.25 -32.51 16.56
CA GLY A 109 9.24 -32.22 17.58
C GLY A 109 8.74 -31.26 18.64
N ASP A 110 9.36 -30.08 18.70
CA ASP A 110 9.18 -29.11 19.79
C ASP A 110 7.98 -28.17 19.60
N ARG A 111 7.24 -28.32 18.49
CA ARG A 111 6.12 -27.45 18.11
C ARG A 111 6.55 -26.00 17.93
N HIS A 112 7.81 -25.76 17.55
CA HIS A 112 8.27 -24.41 17.21
C HIS A 112 7.49 -23.84 16.03
N LEU A 113 6.92 -22.64 16.23
CA LEU A 113 6.23 -21.89 15.19
C LEU A 113 7.19 -20.86 14.58
N ARG A 114 7.38 -20.95 13.26
CA ARG A 114 8.24 -20.01 12.52
C ARG A 114 7.39 -18.99 11.78
N LEU A 115 7.60 -17.72 12.12
CA LEU A 115 7.00 -16.57 11.46
C LEU A 115 8.02 -15.87 10.57
N GLN A 116 7.56 -15.31 9.46
CA GLN A 116 8.33 -14.39 8.64
C GLN A 116 7.60 -13.06 8.49
N HIS A 117 8.33 -11.97 8.70
CA HIS A 117 7.91 -10.63 8.30
C HIS A 117 8.58 -10.28 6.97
N LYS A 118 7.80 -9.85 5.95
CA LYS A 118 8.36 -9.31 4.71
C LYS A 118 8.60 -7.81 4.82
N VAL A 119 9.86 -7.41 4.90
CA VAL A 119 10.30 -6.02 4.99
C VAL A 119 10.18 -5.38 3.61
N LYS A 120 9.23 -4.45 3.48
CA LYS A 120 9.03 -3.64 2.28
C LYS A 120 9.65 -2.26 2.51
N ASP A 121 10.34 -1.75 1.51
CA ASP A 121 10.95 -0.40 1.52
C ASP A 121 11.89 -0.16 2.72
N GLY A 122 12.53 -1.22 3.24
CA GLY A 122 13.43 -1.15 4.41
C GLY A 122 12.73 -0.88 5.76
N ILE A 123 11.39 -0.86 5.79
CA ILE A 123 10.63 -0.53 7.00
C ILE A 123 10.54 -1.75 7.92
N MET A 124 11.30 -1.72 9.01
CA MET A 124 11.30 -2.76 10.04
C MET A 124 10.14 -2.60 11.03
N LEU A 125 9.77 -3.69 11.70
CA LEU A 125 8.87 -3.63 12.85
C LEU A 125 9.50 -2.86 14.02
N GLU A 126 8.71 -2.01 14.66
CA GLU A 126 9.09 -1.35 15.90
C GLU A 126 9.30 -2.39 17.02
N GLY A 127 10.42 -2.26 17.74
CA GLY A 127 10.92 -3.31 18.63
C GLY A 127 9.98 -3.67 19.79
N GLN A 128 9.38 -2.69 20.47
CA GLN A 128 8.53 -2.96 21.64
C GLN A 128 7.21 -3.63 21.23
N SER A 129 6.57 -3.12 20.17
CA SER A 129 5.33 -3.65 19.60
C SER A 129 5.54 -5.04 18.99
N ARG A 130 6.66 -5.26 18.28
CA ARG A 130 7.08 -6.57 17.79
C ARG A 130 7.18 -7.58 18.94
N ASP A 131 7.92 -7.22 20.00
CA ASP A 131 8.16 -8.13 21.12
C ASP A 131 6.87 -8.42 21.91
N ALA A 132 5.98 -7.43 22.06
CA ALA A 132 4.66 -7.63 22.64
C ALA A 132 3.78 -8.58 21.81
N THR A 133 3.80 -8.42 20.48
CA THR A 133 3.08 -9.29 19.55
C THR A 133 3.60 -10.72 19.62
N LEU A 134 4.93 -10.92 19.62
CA LEU A 134 5.53 -12.25 19.73
C LEU A 134 5.18 -12.95 21.06
N ARG A 135 5.23 -12.22 22.18
CA ARG A 135 4.77 -12.75 23.47
C ARG A 135 3.30 -13.18 23.42
N HIS A 136 2.44 -12.38 22.79
CA HIS A 136 1.03 -12.73 22.66
C HIS A 136 0.82 -13.98 21.79
N ILE A 137 1.51 -14.09 20.65
CA ILE A 137 1.43 -15.27 19.79
C ILE A 137 1.91 -16.52 20.53
N ARG A 138 3.02 -16.44 21.26
CA ARG A 138 3.50 -17.55 22.11
C ARG A 138 2.47 -17.95 23.16
N ASN A 139 1.80 -17.00 23.80
CA ASN A 139 0.75 -17.31 24.78
C ASN A 139 -0.43 -18.05 24.16
N LEU A 140 -0.80 -17.72 22.92
CA LEU A 140 -1.86 -18.42 22.18
C LEU A 140 -1.41 -19.80 21.69
N TRP A 141 -0.17 -19.91 21.21
CA TRP A 141 0.37 -21.13 20.64
C TRP A 141 0.82 -22.16 21.69
N GLY A 142 1.33 -21.69 22.83
CA GLY A 142 1.79 -22.50 23.96
C GLY A 142 3.24 -22.99 23.85
N TYR A 143 3.89 -22.83 22.70
CA TYR A 143 5.27 -23.26 22.44
C TYR A 143 6.13 -22.11 21.92
N GLU A 144 7.42 -22.37 21.69
CA GLU A 144 8.37 -21.38 21.21
C GLU A 144 7.94 -20.81 19.85
N VAL A 145 8.20 -19.52 19.64
CA VAL A 145 7.93 -18.80 18.39
C VAL A 145 9.19 -18.02 17.98
N SER A 146 9.57 -18.09 16.70
CA SER A 146 10.56 -17.16 16.13
C SER A 146 9.96 -16.33 15.02
N LEU A 147 10.52 -15.13 14.82
CA LEU A 147 10.16 -14.21 13.75
C LEU A 147 11.42 -13.80 13.01
N ALA A 148 11.53 -14.21 11.75
CA ALA A 148 12.56 -13.75 10.84
C ALA A 148 12.06 -12.54 10.02
N ALA A 149 12.83 -11.45 10.01
CA ALA A 149 12.62 -10.35 9.08
C ALA A 149 13.35 -10.68 7.77
N ILE A 150 12.60 -10.76 6.68
CA ILE A 150 13.09 -11.09 5.35
C ILE A 150 12.92 -9.87 4.45
N ASP A 151 13.97 -9.48 3.74
CA ASP A 151 13.88 -8.44 2.72
C ASP A 151 12.96 -8.88 1.57
N ALA A 152 11.96 -8.08 1.24
CA ALA A 152 10.93 -8.47 0.27
C ALA A 152 11.46 -8.54 -1.18
N GLY A 153 12.54 -7.84 -1.51
CA GLY A 153 13.12 -7.81 -2.87
C GLY A 153 14.15 -8.92 -3.10
N THR A 154 15.02 -9.15 -2.12
CA THR A 154 16.16 -10.07 -2.22
C THR A 154 15.90 -11.42 -1.58
N GLY A 155 14.92 -11.52 -0.67
CA GLY A 155 14.69 -12.73 0.14
C GLY A 155 15.74 -12.97 1.22
N ALA A 156 16.67 -12.03 1.43
CA ALA A 156 17.70 -12.16 2.45
C ALA A 156 17.11 -12.06 3.86
N THR A 157 17.61 -12.87 4.79
CA THR A 157 17.26 -12.73 6.21
C THR A 157 18.02 -11.56 6.81
N LEU A 158 17.29 -10.54 7.27
CA LEU A 158 17.84 -9.32 7.85
C LEU A 158 18.06 -9.46 9.36
N SER A 159 17.14 -10.12 10.06
CA SER A 159 17.26 -10.41 11.49
C SER A 159 16.32 -11.55 11.87
N GLU A 160 16.56 -12.15 13.03
CA GLU A 160 15.64 -13.13 13.62
C GLU A 160 15.46 -12.81 15.11
N ARG A 161 14.24 -13.00 15.62
CA ARG A 161 13.89 -12.79 17.03
C ARG A 161 13.17 -14.00 17.59
N TRP A 162 13.62 -14.48 18.74
CA TRP A 162 13.06 -15.65 19.42
C TRP A 162 12.35 -15.27 20.71
N THR A 163 11.23 -15.91 21.01
CA THR A 163 10.47 -15.64 22.25
C THR A 163 11.17 -16.06 23.53
N LYS A 164 12.16 -16.96 23.48
CA LYS A 164 13.02 -17.34 24.61
C LYS A 164 14.01 -16.23 25.02
N GLU A 165 14.19 -15.22 24.15
CA GLU A 165 15.07 -14.06 24.36
C GLU A 165 14.29 -12.79 24.75
N LEU A 166 12.97 -12.92 24.97
CA LEU A 166 12.03 -11.85 25.28
C LEU A 166 11.60 -11.79 26.75
#